data_AF-B0C382-F1
#
_entry.id   AF-B0C382-F1
#
_cell.length_a   1.000
_cell.length_b   1.000
_cell.length_c   1.000
_cell.angle_alpha   90.00
_cell.angle_beta   90.00
_cell.angle_gamma   90.00
#
_symmetry.space_group_name_H-M   'P 1'
#
loop_
_entity.id
_entity.type
_entity.pdbx_description
1 polymer ?
#
loop_
_entity_poly.entity_id
_entity_poly.type
_entity_poly.pdbx_seq_one_letter_code
_entity_poly.pdbx_strand_id
1 'polypeptide(L)'
;MSERPTRPTRPNRSKLAKRKPKKAQSRTLLLTLGGAALLVVGGTLAFFLLRGSDDKAGPLPLGAKVVPRDVMLSVTLNTEGGKWQQVAQFGTTNTRKTLQDQLQQLEKDVLEPNGLSYKANIQPWAANQLTMALLPPTVDSVEEQSQQATIWVVPIRDQGQFEKVFQNKLTSANSTDTRTYKATQVYEFKADDGNRYGFATLDNRWLVFTAADAPINAVIDTYKGKPALADVPRYQEALKEIENDAAIAKVYINVPIAAAQMSRVPLSPASQERIQSVQGIGSTLMVVKDGIQFKAISWLKPDAKDTLEAKNEAKDIAKHLPDDTLLMTSGGNFQQVWRDYAQGNLAKLVFPLNPKAWNDDLSKRTGIDFNNQFVNWMDGEFSSAIIPAQTDDKKGVGIVFLAKAKDRTTANQAFRDLDNAMRDRFDFLVSESKVGNKTVTNWKVPPGLPIASHGWLDNDVAFFTLGAPIANRLLPAPKKNLTQAASFQGATTSDLDPNNGHFYIDMPRMLGLLDTNPLLPKLTPDTTKFMKGIETIGVTTAINNEWSTRYDIHVKLKKES
;
A
#
# COMPACT_ATOMS: atom_id res chain seq x y z
N MET A 1 -74.84 -32.77 25.24
CA MET A 1 -73.44 -33.09 25.55
C MET A 1 -72.58 -32.36 24.50
N SER A 2 -72.28 -31.07 24.65
CA SER A 2 -71.38 -30.42 25.61
C SER A 2 -69.93 -30.88 25.49
N GLU A 3 -69.17 -30.21 24.61
CA GLU A 3 -67.75 -29.92 24.84
C GLU A 3 -67.37 -28.67 24.01
N ARG A 4 -67.02 -27.59 24.72
CA ARG A 4 -66.45 -26.36 24.15
C ARG A 4 -64.93 -26.52 24.09
N PRO A 5 -64.24 -26.14 23.01
CA PRO A 5 -62.79 -26.04 23.03
C PRO A 5 -62.35 -24.76 23.75
N THR A 6 -61.40 -24.94 24.65
CA THR A 6 -60.75 -23.94 25.49
C THR A 6 -59.86 -23.00 24.68
N ARG A 7 -59.92 -21.71 25.04
CA ARG A 7 -59.12 -20.62 24.48
C ARG A 7 -57.68 -20.70 25.02
N PRO A 8 -56.62 -20.59 24.20
CA PRO A 8 -55.27 -20.50 24.73
C PRO A 8 -55.03 -19.11 25.34
N THR A 9 -54.51 -19.13 26.56
CA THR A 9 -54.12 -18.01 27.40
C THR A 9 -52.93 -17.25 26.81
N ARG A 10 -53.01 -15.91 26.77
CA ARG A 10 -51.88 -15.02 26.46
C ARG A 10 -50.81 -15.15 27.55
N PRO A 11 -49.51 -15.28 27.21
CA PRO A 11 -48.47 -15.14 28.20
C PRO A 11 -48.28 -13.68 28.61
N ASN A 12 -48.06 -13.56 29.90
CA ASN A 12 -47.94 -12.39 30.74
C ASN A 12 -46.82 -11.43 30.28
N ARG A 13 -47.16 -10.15 30.05
CA ARG A 13 -46.19 -9.04 29.92
C ARG A 13 -45.70 -8.66 31.31
N SER A 14 -44.58 -9.20 31.76
CA SER A 14 -43.78 -8.53 32.80
C SER A 14 -42.30 -8.93 32.77
N LYS A 15 -41.45 -7.92 32.94
CA LYS A 15 -39.99 -7.95 33.17
C LYS A 15 -39.06 -8.16 31.97
N LEU A 16 -39.11 -7.22 31.02
CA LEU A 16 -37.90 -6.81 30.29
C LEU A 16 -37.04 -5.94 31.21
N ALA A 17 -36.10 -6.57 31.91
CA ALA A 17 -35.02 -5.86 32.57
C ALA A 17 -34.23 -5.09 31.49
N LYS A 18 -34.25 -3.76 31.54
CA LYS A 18 -33.40 -2.90 30.73
C LYS A 18 -31.94 -3.20 31.06
N ARG A 19 -31.32 -4.14 30.34
CA ARG A 19 -29.86 -4.24 30.29
C ARG A 19 -29.36 -2.93 29.69
N LYS A 20 -28.67 -2.11 30.49
CA LYS A 20 -27.90 -0.98 29.99
C LYS A 20 -26.99 -1.51 28.87
N PRO A 21 -26.91 -0.86 27.69
CA PRO A 21 -25.92 -1.25 26.71
C PRO A 21 -24.54 -1.07 27.34
N LYS A 22 -23.77 -2.15 27.47
CA LYS A 22 -22.33 -2.04 27.73
C LYS A 22 -21.78 -1.20 26.57
N LYS A 23 -21.17 -0.05 26.89
CA LYS A 23 -20.39 0.73 25.92
C LYS A 23 -19.46 -0.24 25.20
N ALA A 24 -19.64 -0.40 23.90
CA ALA A 24 -18.63 -1.04 23.07
C ALA A 24 -17.35 -0.18 23.21
N GLN A 25 -16.36 -0.68 23.94
CA GLN A 25 -15.02 -0.12 23.89
C GLN A 25 -14.59 -0.09 22.42
N SER A 26 -14.15 1.07 21.97
CA SER A 26 -13.74 1.31 20.60
C SER A 26 -12.67 0.30 20.18
N ARG A 27 -12.96 -0.41 19.08
CA ARG A 27 -12.04 -1.30 18.38
C ARG A 27 -10.92 -0.50 17.71
N THR A 28 -10.00 0.03 18.51
CA THR A 28 -8.83 0.79 18.03
C THR A 28 -7.51 0.36 18.70
N LEU A 29 -7.48 -0.85 19.27
CA LEU A 29 -6.30 -1.41 19.96
C LEU A 29 -5.38 -2.27 19.07
N LEU A 30 -5.61 -2.35 17.75
CA LEU A 30 -4.75 -3.15 16.84
C LEU A 30 -3.40 -2.49 16.50
N LEU A 31 -3.01 -1.42 17.20
CA LEU A 31 -1.72 -0.74 17.03
C LEU A 31 -0.96 -0.53 18.35
N THR A 32 -1.49 -0.94 19.49
CA THR A 32 -0.99 -0.50 20.79
C THR A 32 0.10 -1.37 21.38
N LEU A 33 0.86 -2.14 20.59
CA LEU A 33 1.98 -2.89 21.17
C LEU A 33 3.18 -3.15 20.25
N GLY A 34 3.42 -2.25 19.29
CA GLY A 34 4.65 -2.21 18.50
C GLY A 34 5.64 -1.09 18.80
N GLY A 35 5.50 -0.44 19.96
CA GLY A 35 6.26 0.76 20.29
C GLY A 35 7.12 0.63 21.51
N ALA A 36 7.55 -0.59 21.85
CA ALA A 36 8.84 -0.71 22.50
C ALA A 36 10.00 -0.38 21.52
N ALA A 37 9.79 -0.39 20.19
CA ALA A 37 10.83 -0.03 19.21
C ALA A 37 10.73 1.37 18.59
N LEU A 38 9.66 2.12 18.84
CA LEU A 38 9.54 3.46 18.27
C LEU A 38 9.87 4.57 19.28
N LEU A 39 10.41 4.25 20.46
CA LEU A 39 10.91 5.21 21.44
C LEU A 39 12.28 5.78 21.05
N VAL A 40 12.33 6.46 19.90
CA VAL A 40 13.55 7.15 19.43
C VAL A 40 13.40 8.68 19.43
N VAL A 41 12.26 9.24 19.83
CA VAL A 41 12.11 10.70 19.92
C VAL A 41 12.22 11.18 21.36
N GLY A 42 13.46 11.43 21.81
CA GLY A 42 13.72 12.08 23.09
C GLY A 42 15.21 12.21 23.49
N GLY A 43 15.88 13.27 23.01
CA GLY A 43 16.92 13.96 23.79
C GLY A 43 18.39 13.60 23.54
N THR A 44 19.14 14.63 23.18
CA THR A 44 20.60 14.78 23.05
C THR A 44 21.47 14.08 24.11
N LEU A 45 22.68 13.67 23.67
CA LEU A 45 23.83 13.08 24.39
C LEU A 45 23.93 11.53 24.38
N ALA A 46 24.47 10.98 23.29
CA ALA A 46 25.27 9.73 23.31
C ALA A 46 26.06 9.50 21.99
N PHE A 47 26.66 10.55 21.41
CA PHE A 47 27.45 10.41 20.16
C PHE A 47 28.79 9.67 20.35
N PHE A 48 29.18 9.30 21.58
CA PHE A 48 30.54 8.81 21.87
C PHE A 48 30.68 7.32 22.24
N LEU A 49 29.65 6.48 22.15
CA LEU A 49 29.75 5.07 22.61
C LEU A 49 29.42 3.97 21.59
N LEU A 50 29.32 4.26 20.30
CA LEU A 50 29.12 3.22 19.28
C LEU A 50 30.22 3.30 18.21
N ARG A 51 31.43 2.91 18.60
CA ARG A 51 32.42 2.35 17.67
C ARG A 51 32.62 0.89 18.04
N GLY A 52 32.15 0.00 17.18
CA GLY A 52 32.48 -1.42 17.23
C GLY A 52 31.29 -2.35 17.34
N SER A 53 30.54 -2.52 16.25
CA SER A 53 29.99 -3.81 15.83
C SER A 53 29.63 -3.68 14.34
N ASP A 54 30.53 -4.09 13.45
CA ASP A 54 30.23 -4.29 12.02
C ASP A 54 29.34 -5.53 11.88
N ASP A 55 28.09 -5.45 12.36
CA ASP A 55 27.05 -6.38 11.92
C ASP A 55 26.48 -5.79 10.63
N LYS A 56 27.19 -6.02 9.52
CA LYS A 56 26.62 -5.86 8.18
C LYS A 56 25.45 -6.84 8.08
N ALA A 57 24.28 -6.38 8.49
CA ALA A 57 23.04 -7.11 8.33
C ALA A 57 22.86 -7.28 6.82
N GLY A 58 23.08 -8.51 6.33
CA GLY A 58 22.75 -8.85 4.95
C GLY A 58 21.27 -8.59 4.63
N PRO A 59 20.82 -8.98 3.42
CA PRO A 59 19.48 -8.60 2.96
C PRO A 59 18.36 -9.12 3.87
N LEU A 60 18.62 -10.21 4.60
CA LEU A 60 17.65 -10.90 5.44
C LEU A 60 17.50 -10.28 6.84
N PRO A 61 16.27 -10.03 7.30
CA PRO A 61 16.00 -9.71 8.69
C PRO A 61 16.51 -10.79 9.65
N LEU A 62 17.12 -10.40 10.77
CA LEU A 62 17.63 -11.35 11.78
C LEU A 62 16.51 -12.21 12.39
N GLY A 63 15.30 -11.68 12.47
CA GLY A 63 14.12 -12.41 12.96
C GLY A 63 13.54 -13.41 11.94
N ALA A 64 13.88 -13.32 10.66
CA ALA A 64 13.26 -14.15 9.60
C ALA A 64 13.56 -15.66 9.76
N LYS A 65 14.58 -16.04 10.55
CA LYS A 65 14.93 -17.44 10.84
C LYS A 65 14.05 -18.12 11.88
N VAL A 66 13.31 -17.34 12.67
CA VAL A 66 12.47 -17.86 13.76
C VAL A 66 10.99 -17.51 13.58
N VAL A 67 10.67 -16.50 12.77
CA VAL A 67 9.29 -16.20 12.38
C VAL A 67 8.74 -17.34 11.51
N PRO A 68 7.53 -17.87 11.80
CA PRO A 68 6.89 -18.91 10.99
C PRO A 68 6.73 -18.54 9.52
N ARG A 69 6.91 -19.51 8.61
CA ARG A 69 6.78 -19.31 7.15
C ARG A 69 5.40 -18.79 6.72
N ASP A 70 4.35 -19.18 7.43
CA ASP A 70 2.95 -18.84 7.17
C ASP A 70 2.51 -17.53 7.84
N VAL A 71 3.45 -16.71 8.29
CA VAL A 71 3.16 -15.35 8.76
C VAL A 71 2.41 -14.55 7.69
N MET A 72 1.38 -13.81 8.09
CA MET A 72 0.59 -12.96 7.19
C MET A 72 1.35 -11.69 6.83
N LEU A 73 1.96 -11.05 7.83
CA LEU A 73 2.72 -9.81 7.71
C LEU A 73 3.93 -9.86 8.63
N SER A 74 5.09 -9.46 8.14
CA SER A 74 6.26 -9.20 8.98
C SER A 74 6.80 -7.79 8.75
N VAL A 75 7.15 -7.10 9.82
CA VAL A 75 7.76 -5.77 9.78
C VAL A 75 9.02 -5.82 10.64
N THR A 76 10.17 -5.63 10.02
CA THR A 76 11.45 -5.47 10.71
C THR A 76 11.82 -4.00 10.76
N LEU A 77 12.03 -3.45 11.95
CA LEU A 77 12.48 -2.09 12.16
C LEU A 77 13.97 -2.09 12.50
N ASN A 78 14.72 -1.15 11.93
CA ASN A 78 16.06 -0.83 12.42
C ASN A 78 15.91 0.01 13.68
N THR A 79 16.52 -0.35 14.80
CA THR A 79 16.37 0.38 16.08
C THR A 79 17.53 1.36 16.36
N GLU A 80 18.39 1.59 15.38
CA GLU A 80 19.51 2.54 15.46
C GLU A 80 18.99 3.99 15.52
N GLY A 81 19.34 4.70 16.59
CA GLY A 81 18.78 6.01 16.92
C GLY A 81 18.95 7.07 15.83
N GLY A 82 20.09 7.08 15.13
CA GLY A 82 20.41 8.10 14.12
C GLY A 82 19.49 8.07 12.89
N LYS A 83 18.96 6.89 12.52
CA LYS A 83 18.15 6.75 11.30
C LYS A 83 16.72 7.29 11.46
N TRP A 84 16.16 7.23 12.67
CA TRP A 84 14.81 7.73 12.97
C TRP A 84 14.74 9.23 13.23
N GLN A 85 15.85 9.87 13.62
CA GLN A 85 15.89 11.33 13.80
C GLN A 85 15.49 12.07 12.52
N GLN A 86 15.82 11.51 11.36
CA GLN A 86 15.43 12.06 10.07
C GLN A 86 13.91 11.94 9.83
N VAL A 87 13.21 10.96 10.40
CA VAL A 87 11.74 10.86 10.28
C VAL A 87 11.07 12.02 11.01
N ALA A 88 11.60 12.41 12.17
CA ALA A 88 11.05 13.48 13.00
C ALA A 88 11.07 14.87 12.32
N GLN A 89 11.86 15.05 11.27
CA GLN A 89 11.94 16.30 10.51
C GLN A 89 10.79 16.47 9.49
N PHE A 90 10.01 15.42 9.23
CA PHE A 90 8.96 15.43 8.21
C PHE A 90 7.54 15.47 8.78
N GLY A 91 6.62 15.98 7.98
CA GLY A 91 5.20 16.06 8.29
C GLY A 91 4.80 17.36 8.98
N THR A 92 3.51 17.49 9.25
CA THR A 92 2.95 18.67 9.93
C THR A 92 3.18 18.61 11.45
N THR A 93 3.13 19.76 12.14
CA THR A 93 3.14 19.82 13.62
C THR A 93 2.14 18.85 14.24
N ASN A 94 0.97 18.71 13.63
CA ASN A 94 -0.08 17.84 14.15
C ASN A 94 0.22 16.35 13.94
N THR A 95 0.77 15.94 12.79
CA THR A 95 1.10 14.52 12.53
C THR A 95 2.28 14.06 13.38
N ARG A 96 3.26 14.93 13.60
CA ARG A 96 4.39 14.66 14.51
C ARG A 96 3.94 14.52 15.95
N LYS A 97 3.09 15.43 16.45
CA LYS A 97 2.51 15.33 17.79
C LYS A 97 1.73 14.03 17.95
N THR A 98 0.89 13.65 17.00
CA THR A 98 0.16 12.38 17.04
C THR A 98 1.11 11.18 17.11
N LEU A 99 2.19 11.16 16.31
CA LEU A 99 3.19 10.10 16.38
C LEU A 99 3.86 10.09 17.77
N GLN A 100 4.38 11.22 18.24
CA GLN A 100 5.03 11.31 19.55
C GLN A 100 4.10 10.89 20.70
N ASP A 101 2.86 11.35 20.69
CA ASP A 101 1.85 10.99 21.68
C ASP A 101 1.59 9.47 21.66
N GLN A 102 1.50 8.85 20.47
CA GLN A 102 1.35 7.40 20.32
C GLN A 102 2.55 6.63 20.88
N LEU A 103 3.76 7.15 20.72
CA LEU A 103 4.97 6.52 21.23
C LEU A 103 5.09 6.62 22.74
N GLN A 104 4.85 7.80 23.29
CA GLN A 104 4.84 8.01 24.74
C GLN A 104 3.74 7.20 25.41
N GLN A 105 2.54 7.15 24.82
CA GLN A 105 1.43 6.36 25.34
C GLN A 105 1.78 4.87 25.37
N LEU A 106 2.53 4.39 24.38
CA LEU A 106 2.94 3.00 24.28
C LEU A 106 4.01 2.62 25.32
N GLU A 107 5.00 3.48 25.57
CA GLU A 107 5.91 3.27 26.71
C GLU A 107 5.14 3.17 28.02
N LYS A 108 4.23 4.12 28.23
CA LYS A 108 3.44 4.27 29.45
C LYS A 108 2.47 3.12 29.71
N ASP A 109 1.85 2.58 28.67
CA ASP A 109 0.83 1.54 28.83
C ASP A 109 1.42 0.13 28.94
N VAL A 110 2.66 -0.07 28.48
CA VAL A 110 3.25 -1.41 28.31
C VAL A 110 4.52 -1.59 29.11
N LEU A 111 5.47 -0.67 28.98
CA LEU A 111 6.80 -0.84 29.55
C LEU A 111 6.84 -0.34 30.99
N GLU A 112 6.36 0.89 31.22
CA GLU A 112 6.37 1.52 32.54
C GLU A 112 5.65 0.73 33.63
N PRO A 113 4.47 0.09 33.40
CA PRO A 113 3.79 -0.71 34.42
C PRO A 113 4.62 -1.91 34.89
N ASN A 114 5.48 -2.44 34.01
CA ASN A 114 6.42 -3.51 34.33
C ASN A 114 7.76 -2.98 34.89
N GLY A 115 7.84 -1.68 35.18
CA GLY A 115 9.07 -1.00 35.60
C GLY A 115 10.14 -0.97 34.50
N LEU A 116 9.77 -1.16 33.24
CA LEU A 116 10.69 -1.19 32.10
C LEU A 116 10.70 0.16 31.37
N SER A 117 11.84 0.48 30.77
CA SER A 117 11.95 1.54 29.76
C SER A 117 12.81 1.04 28.61
N TYR A 118 12.62 1.57 27.41
CA TYR A 118 13.43 1.14 26.26
C TYR A 118 14.91 1.38 26.49
N LYS A 119 15.27 2.59 26.92
CA LYS A 119 16.67 3.02 27.09
C LYS A 119 17.42 2.22 28.16
N ALA A 120 16.78 1.93 29.30
CA ALA A 120 17.44 1.26 30.41
C ALA A 120 17.35 -0.27 30.34
N ASN A 121 16.29 -0.82 29.74
CA ASN A 121 15.96 -2.24 29.88
C ASN A 121 15.91 -3.02 28.55
N ILE A 122 15.99 -2.37 27.39
CA ILE A 122 15.95 -3.05 26.08
C ILE A 122 17.20 -2.71 25.25
N GLN A 123 17.48 -1.41 25.07
CA GLN A 123 18.61 -0.91 24.28
C GLN A 123 19.99 -1.49 24.66
N PRO A 124 20.32 -1.74 25.95
CA PRO A 124 21.66 -2.22 26.32
C PRO A 124 22.04 -3.58 25.73
N TRP A 125 21.06 -4.47 25.52
CA TRP A 125 21.29 -5.84 25.07
C TRP A 125 20.70 -6.16 23.70
N ALA A 126 19.69 -5.43 23.24
CA ALA A 126 19.07 -5.69 21.96
C ALA A 126 20.04 -5.38 20.81
N ALA A 127 19.95 -6.17 19.74
CA ALA A 127 20.54 -5.79 18.46
C ALA A 127 19.76 -4.62 17.83
N ASN A 128 20.32 -4.05 16.76
CA ASN A 128 19.72 -2.90 16.07
C ASN A 128 18.53 -3.28 15.17
N GLN A 129 17.82 -4.37 15.46
CA GLN A 129 16.65 -4.84 14.71
C GLN A 129 15.55 -5.33 15.65
N LEU A 130 14.30 -4.99 15.36
CA LEU A 130 13.11 -5.60 15.96
C LEU A 130 12.22 -6.14 14.85
N THR A 131 11.77 -7.39 14.96
CA THR A 131 10.79 -7.95 14.02
C THR A 131 9.43 -8.13 14.68
N MET A 132 8.40 -7.51 14.11
CA MET A 132 6.99 -7.83 14.33
C MET A 132 6.55 -8.87 13.32
N ALA A 133 5.76 -9.85 13.77
CA ALA A 133 5.10 -10.82 12.91
C ALA A 133 3.64 -10.94 13.31
N LEU A 134 2.74 -10.78 12.33
CA LEU A 134 1.31 -10.96 12.49
C LEU A 134 0.93 -12.30 11.87
N LEU A 135 0.45 -13.22 12.69
CA LEU A 135 0.02 -14.54 12.23
C LEU A 135 -1.41 -14.49 11.69
N PRO A 136 -1.78 -15.43 10.79
CA PRO A 136 -3.17 -15.60 10.39
C PRO A 136 -4.05 -15.94 11.61
N PRO A 137 -5.31 -15.48 11.64
CA PRO A 137 -6.25 -15.88 12.69
C PRO A 137 -6.56 -17.38 12.59
N THR A 138 -6.69 -18.03 13.74
CA THR A 138 -7.18 -19.41 13.92
C THR A 138 -8.69 -19.44 14.20
N VAL A 139 -9.34 -20.61 14.05
CA VAL A 139 -10.77 -20.79 14.36
C VAL A 139 -11.08 -20.31 15.79
N ASP A 140 -10.24 -20.69 16.75
CA ASP A 140 -10.36 -20.28 18.16
C ASP A 140 -10.26 -18.75 18.32
N SER A 141 -9.36 -18.09 17.59
CA SER A 141 -9.20 -16.62 17.65
C SER A 141 -10.36 -15.84 17.02
N VAL A 142 -11.10 -16.46 16.09
CA VAL A 142 -12.29 -15.86 15.46
C VAL A 142 -13.50 -15.94 16.39
N GLU A 143 -13.66 -17.05 17.12
CA GLU A 143 -14.76 -17.25 18.07
C GLU A 143 -14.65 -16.37 19.32
N GLU A 144 -13.43 -16.13 19.83
CA GLU A 144 -13.21 -15.33 21.04
C GLU A 144 -13.22 -13.81 20.81
N GLN A 145 -13.44 -13.32 19.58
CA GLN A 145 -13.20 -11.91 19.21
C GLN A 145 -11.80 -11.43 19.64
N SER A 146 -10.83 -12.33 19.71
CA SER A 146 -9.49 -12.03 20.22
C SER A 146 -8.62 -11.34 19.17
N GLN A 147 -7.62 -10.64 19.67
CA GLN A 147 -6.73 -9.79 18.89
C GLN A 147 -5.88 -10.67 17.95
N GLN A 148 -5.62 -10.21 16.72
CA GLN A 148 -4.75 -10.94 15.80
C GLN A 148 -3.39 -11.23 16.47
N ALA A 149 -2.97 -12.50 16.45
CA ALA A 149 -1.78 -12.94 17.16
C ALA A 149 -0.53 -12.23 16.64
N THR A 150 0.07 -11.41 17.51
CA THR A 150 1.25 -10.60 17.20
C THR A 150 2.44 -11.11 17.98
N ILE A 151 3.51 -11.44 17.26
CA ILE A 151 4.78 -11.90 17.80
C ILE A 151 5.82 -10.81 17.60
N TRP A 152 6.64 -10.64 18.64
CA TRP A 152 7.82 -9.79 18.64
C TRP A 152 9.07 -10.65 18.75
N VAL A 153 10.04 -10.41 17.88
CA VAL A 153 11.34 -11.08 17.90
C VAL A 153 12.43 -10.02 18.01
N VAL A 154 13.15 -10.04 19.13
CA VAL A 154 14.27 -9.15 19.43
C VAL A 154 15.55 -9.98 19.44
N PRO A 155 16.50 -9.77 18.51
CA PRO A 155 17.80 -10.43 18.60
C PRO A 155 18.58 -9.90 19.81
N ILE A 156 19.22 -10.81 20.53
CA ILE A 156 20.02 -10.54 21.73
C ILE A 156 21.48 -10.37 21.28
N ARG A 157 22.01 -9.16 21.42
CA ARG A 157 23.41 -8.81 21.15
C ARG A 157 24.30 -9.05 22.38
N ASP A 158 23.77 -8.83 23.58
CA ASP A 158 24.48 -9.03 24.85
C ASP A 158 23.62 -9.83 25.85
N GLN A 159 23.88 -11.13 25.95
CA GLN A 159 23.13 -12.04 26.82
C GLN A 159 23.27 -11.69 28.31
N GLY A 160 24.45 -11.23 28.75
CA GLY A 160 24.68 -10.88 30.15
C GLY A 160 23.88 -9.66 30.57
N GLN A 161 23.81 -8.64 29.71
CA GLN A 161 22.94 -7.49 29.92
C GLN A 161 21.46 -7.88 29.85
N PHE A 162 21.07 -8.73 28.90
CA PHE A 162 19.69 -9.23 28.80
C PHE A 162 19.23 -9.88 30.12
N GLU A 163 20.03 -10.78 30.69
CA GLU A 163 19.70 -11.42 31.96
C GLU A 163 19.63 -10.41 33.11
N LYS A 164 20.64 -9.54 33.22
CA LYS A 164 20.80 -8.60 34.33
C LYS A 164 19.75 -7.50 34.36
N VAL A 165 19.46 -6.86 33.22
CA VAL A 165 18.66 -5.63 33.17
C VAL A 165 17.24 -5.84 32.63
N PHE A 166 16.94 -7.00 32.04
CA PHE A 166 15.62 -7.34 31.53
C PHE A 166 15.02 -8.56 32.21
N GLN A 167 15.61 -9.75 32.02
CA GLN A 167 14.98 -11.01 32.46
C GLN A 167 14.76 -11.04 33.97
N ASN A 168 15.80 -10.81 34.77
CA ASN A 168 15.71 -10.84 36.24
C ASN A 168 14.70 -9.82 36.76
N LYS A 169 14.68 -8.61 36.17
CA LYS A 169 13.75 -7.56 36.56
C LYS A 169 12.30 -7.97 36.27
N LEU A 170 12.05 -8.52 35.08
CA LEU A 170 10.72 -8.95 34.66
C LEU A 170 10.21 -10.13 35.49
N THR A 171 11.05 -11.14 35.76
CA THR A 171 10.68 -12.31 36.56
C THR A 171 10.56 -12.02 38.05
N SER A 172 11.27 -11.02 38.57
CA SER A 172 11.15 -10.59 39.98
C SER A 172 10.00 -9.62 40.23
N ALA A 173 9.65 -8.79 39.23
CA ALA A 173 8.54 -7.84 39.35
C ALA A 173 7.16 -8.49 39.19
N ASN A 174 7.08 -9.61 38.47
CA ASN A 174 5.82 -10.28 38.13
C ASN A 174 5.78 -11.71 38.68
N SER A 175 4.62 -12.15 39.17
CA SER A 175 4.36 -13.57 39.40
C SER A 175 4.33 -14.27 38.04
N THR A 176 5.37 -15.03 37.73
CA THR A 176 5.55 -15.68 36.43
C THR A 176 5.16 -17.16 36.51
N ASP A 177 4.17 -17.56 35.71
CA ASP A 177 3.88 -18.96 35.46
C ASP A 177 4.93 -19.47 34.45
N THR A 178 5.67 -20.51 34.82
CA THR A 178 6.64 -21.12 33.90
C THR A 178 6.09 -22.42 33.33
N ARG A 179 6.06 -22.52 32.01
CA ARG A 179 5.77 -23.78 31.31
C ARG A 179 6.91 -24.17 30.40
N THR A 180 7.08 -25.48 30.19
CA THR A 180 8.08 -25.99 29.24
C THR A 180 7.38 -26.46 27.97
N TYR A 181 7.87 -26.01 26.81
CA TYR A 181 7.41 -26.47 25.50
C TYR A 181 8.61 -26.87 24.64
N LYS A 182 8.69 -28.15 24.24
CA LYS A 182 9.81 -28.71 23.46
C LYS A 182 11.19 -28.31 23.99
N ALA A 183 11.40 -28.51 25.29
CA ALA A 183 12.62 -28.14 26.02
C ALA A 183 12.98 -26.63 25.98
N THR A 184 12.00 -25.77 25.71
CA THR A 184 12.13 -24.30 25.79
C THR A 184 11.27 -23.82 26.94
N GLN A 185 11.83 -23.01 27.84
CA GLN A 185 11.05 -22.38 28.91
C GLN A 185 10.26 -21.21 28.32
N VAL A 186 8.97 -21.18 28.64
CA VAL A 186 8.06 -20.09 28.34
C VAL A 186 7.60 -19.52 29.67
N TYR A 187 7.85 -18.24 29.85
CA TYR A 187 7.42 -17.49 31.01
C TYR A 187 6.15 -16.72 30.64
N GLU A 188 5.11 -16.87 31.45
CA GLU A 188 3.87 -16.15 31.29
C GLU A 188 3.62 -15.28 32.51
N PHE A 189 3.13 -14.07 32.30
CA PHE A 189 2.75 -13.17 33.38
C PHE A 189 1.49 -12.41 33.00
N LYS A 190 0.76 -11.95 34.02
CA LYS A 190 -0.38 -11.05 33.85
C LYS A 190 0.09 -9.63 34.13
N ALA A 191 -0.07 -8.73 33.17
CA ALA A 191 0.25 -7.32 33.38
C ALA A 191 -0.91 -6.57 34.06
N ASP A 192 -0.63 -5.35 34.50
CA ASP A 192 -1.59 -4.50 35.22
C ASP A 192 -2.81 -4.09 34.36
N ASP A 193 -2.67 -4.14 33.03
CA ASP A 193 -3.77 -3.92 32.08
C ASP A 193 -4.77 -5.08 32.02
N GLY A 194 -4.49 -6.17 32.74
CA GLY A 194 -5.30 -7.37 32.81
C GLY A 194 -4.99 -8.42 31.74
N ASN A 195 -4.15 -8.10 30.75
CA ASN A 195 -3.73 -9.02 29.69
C ASN A 195 -2.64 -9.97 30.19
N ARG A 196 -2.61 -11.17 29.59
CA ARG A 196 -1.52 -12.14 29.82
C ARG A 196 -0.50 -12.00 28.69
N TYR A 197 0.78 -12.03 29.04
CA TYR A 197 1.90 -11.98 28.12
C TYR A 197 2.79 -13.20 28.32
N GLY A 198 3.42 -13.64 27.23
CA GLY A 198 4.35 -14.75 27.21
C GLY A 198 5.68 -14.36 26.56
N PHE A 199 6.79 -14.82 27.12
CA PHE A 199 8.09 -14.68 26.50
C PHE A 199 8.94 -15.95 26.61
N ALA A 200 9.86 -16.11 25.67
CA ALA A 200 10.81 -17.21 25.62
C ALA A 200 12.12 -16.74 24.99
N THR A 201 13.22 -17.33 25.44
CA THR A 201 14.54 -17.12 24.82
C THR A 201 14.88 -18.33 23.96
N LEU A 202 15.24 -18.09 22.70
CA LEU A 202 15.66 -19.10 21.75
C LEU A 202 17.18 -19.02 21.59
N ASP A 203 17.88 -20.07 21.99
CA ASP A 203 19.34 -20.21 21.84
C ASP A 203 20.19 -19.07 22.43
N ASN A 204 19.64 -18.32 23.40
CA ASN A 204 20.25 -17.08 23.91
C ASN A 204 20.55 -16.04 22.82
N ARG A 205 19.89 -16.16 21.65
CA ARG A 205 20.07 -15.29 20.49
C ARG A 205 18.84 -14.48 20.13
N TRP A 206 17.65 -14.95 20.52
CA TRP A 206 16.40 -14.23 20.29
C TRP A 206 15.53 -14.24 21.53
N LEU A 207 15.04 -13.06 21.93
CA LEU A 207 13.87 -12.92 22.76
C LEU A 207 12.64 -12.96 21.86
N VAL A 208 11.68 -13.81 22.21
CA VAL A 208 10.35 -13.83 21.59
C VAL A 208 9.35 -13.38 22.63
N PHE A 209 8.50 -12.41 22.27
CA PHE A 209 7.47 -11.86 23.15
C PHE A 209 6.12 -11.80 22.43
N THR A 210 5.05 -12.12 23.14
CA THR A 210 3.69 -12.17 22.58
C THR A 210 2.65 -11.99 23.70
N ALA A 211 1.40 -11.67 23.35
CA ALA A 211 0.28 -11.96 24.25
C ALA A 211 0.19 -13.49 24.49
N ALA A 212 -0.20 -13.92 25.69
CA ALA A 212 -0.10 -15.33 26.10
C ALA A 212 -1.08 -16.27 25.38
N ASP A 213 -2.17 -15.72 24.84
CA ASP A 213 -3.12 -16.39 23.95
C ASP A 213 -2.58 -16.57 22.52
N ALA A 214 -1.54 -15.82 22.14
CA ALA A 214 -0.89 -15.95 20.84
C ALA A 214 0.21 -17.04 20.85
N PRO A 215 0.40 -17.78 19.73
CA PRO A 215 1.09 -19.05 19.73
C PRO A 215 2.61 -18.84 19.68
N ILE A 216 3.23 -18.47 20.81
CA ILE A 216 4.69 -18.51 20.98
C ILE A 216 5.28 -19.89 20.59
N ASN A 217 4.47 -20.94 20.76
CA ASN A 217 4.75 -22.30 20.33
C ASN A 217 5.04 -22.41 18.83
N ALA A 218 4.41 -21.59 17.97
CA ALA A 218 4.68 -21.58 16.53
C ALA A 218 6.09 -21.08 16.22
N VAL A 219 6.59 -20.09 16.98
CA VAL A 219 7.96 -19.58 16.87
C VAL A 219 8.95 -20.62 17.37
N ILE A 220 8.65 -21.26 18.51
CA ILE A 220 9.48 -22.36 19.04
C ILE A 220 9.53 -23.53 18.06
N ASP A 221 8.40 -23.91 17.45
CA ASP A 221 8.33 -24.96 16.44
C ASP A 221 9.17 -24.65 15.21
N THR A 222 9.13 -23.39 14.75
CA THR A 222 9.96 -22.88 13.65
C THR A 222 11.44 -23.00 14.01
N TYR A 223 11.82 -22.50 15.19
CA TYR A 223 13.18 -22.67 15.70
C TYR A 223 13.64 -24.13 15.83
N LYS A 224 12.71 -25.06 16.12
CA LYS A 224 12.98 -26.50 16.22
C LYS A 224 12.94 -27.24 14.86
N GLY A 225 12.87 -26.52 13.75
CA GLY A 225 13.03 -27.09 12.40
C GLY A 225 11.79 -27.06 11.51
N LYS A 226 10.67 -26.44 11.93
CA LYS A 226 9.62 -26.09 10.95
C LYS A 226 10.10 -24.95 10.03
N PRO A 227 9.57 -24.86 8.80
CA PRO A 227 9.97 -23.80 7.87
C PRO A 227 9.75 -22.40 8.43
N ALA A 228 10.75 -21.54 8.27
CA ALA A 228 10.73 -20.14 8.68
C ALA A 228 10.37 -19.19 7.53
N LEU A 229 10.17 -17.91 7.84
CA LEU A 229 10.00 -16.85 6.86
C LEU A 229 11.17 -16.82 5.86
N ALA A 230 12.39 -17.05 6.32
CA ALA A 230 13.58 -17.12 5.47
C ALA A 230 13.54 -18.27 4.43
N ASP A 231 12.66 -19.27 4.63
CA ASP A 231 12.46 -20.43 3.75
C ASP A 231 11.27 -20.24 2.79
N VAL A 232 10.62 -19.06 2.78
CA VAL A 232 9.62 -18.74 1.77
C VAL A 232 10.30 -18.77 0.39
N PRO A 233 9.76 -19.49 -0.61
CA PRO A 233 10.36 -19.56 -1.94
C PRO A 233 10.59 -18.17 -2.54
N ARG A 234 11.78 -17.97 -3.12
CA ARG A 234 12.26 -16.70 -3.70
C ARG A 234 12.34 -15.51 -2.72
N TYR A 235 12.09 -15.68 -1.42
CA TYR A 235 12.10 -14.57 -0.46
C TYR A 235 13.47 -13.89 -0.37
N GLN A 236 14.55 -14.68 -0.28
CA GLN A 236 15.89 -14.14 -0.16
C GLN A 236 16.35 -13.44 -1.45
N GLU A 237 16.06 -14.06 -2.60
CA GLU A 237 16.30 -13.48 -3.92
C GLU A 237 15.55 -12.16 -4.08
N ALA A 238 14.26 -12.12 -3.73
CA ALA A 238 13.45 -10.92 -3.84
C ALA A 238 13.93 -9.80 -2.90
N LEU A 239 14.27 -10.09 -1.65
CA LEU A 239 14.76 -9.05 -0.73
C LEU A 239 16.13 -8.48 -1.12
N LYS A 240 16.96 -9.28 -1.79
CA LYS A 240 18.25 -8.80 -2.31
C LYS A 240 18.08 -7.73 -3.38
N GLU A 241 17.06 -7.85 -4.23
CA GLU A 241 16.75 -6.88 -5.28
C GLU A 241 16.35 -5.49 -4.75
N ILE A 242 15.84 -5.42 -3.52
CA ILE A 242 15.40 -4.17 -2.87
C ILE A 242 16.25 -3.82 -1.65
N GLU A 243 17.42 -4.44 -1.53
CA GLU A 243 18.34 -4.24 -0.41
C GLU A 243 18.84 -2.78 -0.37
N ASN A 244 18.90 -2.22 0.84
CA ASN A 244 19.45 -0.91 1.06
C ASN A 244 19.91 -0.75 2.52
N ASP A 245 21.16 -0.35 2.72
CA ASP A 245 21.75 -0.18 4.07
C ASP A 245 21.13 0.99 4.85
N ALA A 246 20.59 1.99 4.15
CA ALA A 246 19.87 3.11 4.75
C ALA A 246 18.43 2.74 5.12
N ALA A 247 17.98 1.50 4.87
CA ALA A 247 16.63 1.09 5.22
C ALA A 247 16.39 1.16 6.74
N ILE A 248 15.30 1.83 7.12
CA ILE A 248 14.81 1.94 8.50
C ILE A 248 13.76 0.89 8.82
N ALA A 249 13.12 0.33 7.80
CA ALA A 249 12.21 -0.79 7.94
C ALA A 249 12.27 -1.71 6.73
N LYS A 250 11.98 -2.99 6.96
CA LYS A 250 11.73 -4.03 5.95
C LYS A 250 10.35 -4.63 6.21
N VAL A 251 9.54 -4.78 5.19
CA VAL A 251 8.17 -5.30 5.27
C VAL A 251 8.05 -6.51 4.37
N TYR A 252 7.34 -7.54 4.83
CA TYR A 252 6.92 -8.68 4.04
C TYR A 252 5.42 -8.92 4.23
N ILE A 253 4.71 -9.13 3.12
CA ILE A 253 3.30 -9.48 3.12
C ILE A 253 3.15 -10.81 2.37
N ASN A 254 2.55 -11.79 3.03
CA ASN A 254 2.12 -13.03 2.40
C ASN A 254 0.78 -12.77 1.70
N VAL A 255 0.83 -12.56 0.38
CA VAL A 255 -0.32 -12.08 -0.41
C VAL A 255 -1.53 -13.03 -0.32
N PRO A 256 -1.39 -14.36 -0.49
CA PRO A 256 -2.51 -15.28 -0.41
C PRO A 256 -3.20 -15.26 0.96
N ILE A 257 -2.42 -15.27 2.04
CA ILE A 257 -2.94 -15.26 3.41
C ILE A 257 -3.62 -13.91 3.71
N ALA A 258 -2.95 -12.80 3.40
CA ALA A 258 -3.48 -11.46 3.65
C ALA A 258 -4.77 -11.20 2.84
N ALA A 259 -4.81 -11.61 1.58
CA ALA A 259 -5.98 -11.43 0.72
C ALA A 259 -7.20 -12.24 1.20
N ALA A 260 -6.98 -13.46 1.69
CA ALA A 260 -8.05 -14.27 2.28
C ALA A 260 -8.70 -13.60 3.50
N GLN A 261 -7.93 -12.81 4.26
CA GLN A 261 -8.43 -12.06 5.42
C GLN A 261 -9.11 -10.74 5.06
N MET A 262 -8.61 -10.04 4.03
CA MET A 262 -9.13 -8.72 3.64
C MET A 262 -10.38 -8.78 2.75
N SER A 263 -10.64 -9.90 2.08
CA SER A 263 -11.72 -10.01 1.09
C SER A 263 -13.11 -10.07 1.74
N ARG A 264 -13.72 -8.90 1.94
CA ARG A 264 -15.16 -8.76 2.28
C ARG A 264 -16.08 -8.84 1.06
N VAL A 265 -15.50 -8.74 -0.14
CA VAL A 265 -16.20 -8.81 -1.43
C VAL A 265 -15.74 -10.08 -2.15
N PRO A 266 -16.66 -10.91 -2.68
CA PRO A 266 -16.30 -12.09 -3.45
C PRO A 266 -15.42 -11.72 -4.65
N LEU A 267 -14.21 -12.28 -4.71
CA LEU A 267 -13.32 -12.16 -5.85
C LEU A 267 -13.78 -13.11 -6.98
N SER A 268 -13.61 -12.72 -8.25
CA SER A 268 -13.81 -13.64 -9.37
C SER A 268 -12.78 -14.78 -9.33
N PRO A 269 -13.11 -16.00 -9.82
CA PRO A 269 -12.19 -17.14 -9.82
C PRO A 269 -10.79 -16.82 -10.39
N ALA A 270 -10.73 -16.12 -11.53
CA ALA A 270 -9.46 -15.68 -12.12
C ALA A 270 -8.63 -14.77 -11.19
N SER A 271 -9.27 -13.82 -10.51
CA SER A 271 -8.57 -12.93 -9.55
C SER A 271 -8.12 -13.69 -8.30
N GLN A 272 -8.87 -14.70 -7.87
CA GLN A 272 -8.46 -15.58 -6.78
C GLN A 272 -7.23 -16.38 -7.19
N GLU A 273 -7.26 -17.05 -8.35
CA GLU A 273 -6.12 -17.82 -8.87
C GLU A 273 -4.86 -16.94 -9.00
N ARG A 274 -5.00 -15.70 -9.50
CA ARG A 274 -3.87 -14.77 -9.59
C ARG A 274 -3.33 -14.36 -8.22
N ILE A 275 -4.19 -13.96 -7.29
CA ILE A 275 -3.77 -13.63 -5.92
C ILE A 275 -3.08 -14.83 -5.26
N GLN A 276 -3.56 -16.04 -5.54
CA GLN A 276 -2.92 -17.27 -5.10
C GLN A 276 -1.60 -17.54 -5.80
N SER A 277 -1.38 -17.05 -7.03
CA SER A 277 -0.11 -17.19 -7.75
C SER A 277 0.98 -16.22 -7.28
N VAL A 278 0.61 -15.06 -6.71
CA VAL A 278 1.57 -14.11 -6.11
C VAL A 278 1.98 -14.66 -4.75
N GLN A 279 3.26 -14.97 -4.56
CA GLN A 279 3.78 -15.52 -3.31
C GLN A 279 3.84 -14.46 -2.20
N GLY A 280 4.34 -13.27 -2.53
CA GLY A 280 4.56 -12.23 -1.54
C GLY A 280 4.90 -10.87 -2.11
N ILE A 281 4.84 -9.88 -1.24
CA ILE A 281 5.35 -8.52 -1.47
C ILE A 281 6.39 -8.24 -0.39
N GLY A 282 7.57 -7.78 -0.82
CA GLY A 282 8.63 -7.28 0.04
C GLY A 282 8.80 -5.79 -0.16
N SER A 283 9.16 -5.06 0.89
CA SER A 283 9.50 -3.63 0.78
C SER A 283 10.58 -3.21 1.77
N THR A 284 11.43 -2.28 1.38
CA THR A 284 12.36 -1.54 2.25
C THR A 284 11.96 -0.07 2.28
N LEU A 285 11.92 0.53 3.47
CA LEU A 285 11.67 1.97 3.67
C LEU A 285 12.96 2.69 3.98
N MET A 286 13.18 3.82 3.33
CA MET A 286 14.29 4.73 3.58
C MET A 286 13.75 6.13 3.81
N VAL A 287 14.45 6.86 4.69
CA VAL A 287 14.23 8.29 4.86
C VAL A 287 15.19 9.02 3.94
N VAL A 288 14.65 9.89 3.09
CA VAL A 288 15.44 10.69 2.15
C VAL A 288 15.27 12.16 2.46
N LYS A 289 16.07 13.02 1.82
CA LYS A 289 16.16 14.46 2.14
C LYS A 289 14.83 15.20 2.13
N ASP A 290 13.85 14.76 1.36
CA ASP A 290 12.57 15.45 1.10
C ASP A 290 11.34 14.55 1.31
N GLY A 291 11.51 13.37 1.93
CA GLY A 291 10.40 12.48 2.21
C GLY A 291 10.80 11.06 2.56
N ILE A 292 9.97 10.10 2.13
CA ILE A 292 10.17 8.68 2.35
C ILE A 292 10.21 7.98 0.99
N GLN A 293 11.22 7.14 0.80
CA GLN A 293 11.34 6.28 -0.36
C GLN A 293 11.10 4.82 0.04
N PHE A 294 10.42 4.08 -0.83
CA PHE A 294 10.22 2.65 -0.71
C PHE A 294 10.81 1.98 -1.93
N LYS A 295 11.60 0.92 -1.74
CA LYS A 295 11.83 -0.07 -2.79
C LYS A 295 10.96 -1.26 -2.46
N ALA A 296 10.13 -1.69 -3.39
CA ALA A 296 9.23 -2.81 -3.22
C ALA A 296 9.37 -3.79 -4.36
N ILE A 297 9.06 -5.05 -4.07
CA ILE A 297 9.06 -6.13 -5.05
C ILE A 297 7.90 -7.06 -4.77
N SER A 298 7.18 -7.44 -5.81
CA SER A 298 6.21 -8.52 -5.78
C SER A 298 6.78 -9.71 -6.55
N TRP A 299 6.49 -10.94 -6.12
CA TRP A 299 6.93 -12.12 -6.84
C TRP A 299 5.90 -13.25 -6.87
N LEU A 300 5.98 -14.04 -7.94
CA LEU A 300 5.17 -15.22 -8.18
C LEU A 300 5.73 -16.44 -7.44
N LYS A 301 4.83 -17.37 -7.10
CA LYS A 301 5.21 -18.70 -6.62
C LYS A 301 6.03 -19.44 -7.70
N PRO A 302 6.93 -20.36 -7.31
CA PRO A 302 7.70 -21.14 -8.28
C PRO A 302 6.86 -21.99 -9.24
N ASP A 303 5.65 -22.39 -8.83
CA ASP A 303 4.70 -23.21 -9.58
C ASP A 303 3.62 -22.39 -10.30
N ALA A 304 3.77 -21.06 -10.38
CA ALA A 304 2.86 -20.21 -11.14
C ALA A 304 2.91 -20.60 -12.63
N LYS A 305 1.73 -20.87 -13.21
CA LYS A 305 1.59 -21.25 -14.62
C LYS A 305 1.90 -20.10 -15.58
N ASP A 306 1.47 -18.90 -15.22
CA ASP A 306 1.66 -17.68 -16.00
C ASP A 306 2.83 -16.88 -15.46
N THR A 307 3.86 -16.69 -16.29
CA THR A 307 5.01 -15.84 -16.00
C THR A 307 4.79 -14.41 -16.50
N LEU A 308 5.67 -13.50 -16.09
CA LEU A 308 5.71 -12.13 -16.58
C LEU A 308 6.55 -12.05 -17.86
N GLU A 309 6.09 -11.31 -18.85
CA GLU A 309 6.94 -10.90 -19.97
C GLU A 309 7.81 -9.72 -19.54
N ALA A 310 9.13 -9.90 -19.44
CA ALA A 310 10.07 -8.85 -19.05
C ALA A 310 10.25 -7.79 -20.17
N LYS A 311 9.20 -6.99 -20.40
CA LYS A 311 9.17 -5.88 -21.35
C LYS A 311 8.93 -4.57 -20.60
N ASN A 312 9.93 -3.70 -20.66
CA ASN A 312 9.93 -2.38 -20.05
C ASN A 312 10.11 -1.37 -21.20
N GLU A 313 8.99 -0.92 -21.79
CA GLU A 313 8.99 -0.12 -23.02
C GLU A 313 8.50 1.32 -22.82
N ALA A 314 8.29 1.74 -21.56
CA ALA A 314 7.90 3.11 -21.26
C ALA A 314 9.04 4.09 -21.60
N LYS A 315 8.67 5.28 -22.10
CA LYS A 315 9.59 6.33 -22.55
C LYS A 315 9.06 7.68 -22.06
N ASP A 316 8.72 8.58 -22.98
CA ASP A 316 8.44 9.97 -22.66
C ASP A 316 6.99 10.37 -22.91
N ILE A 317 5.99 9.47 -22.85
CA ILE A 317 4.59 9.87 -23.11
C ILE A 317 4.15 11.03 -22.19
N ALA A 318 4.73 11.10 -20.98
CA ALA A 318 4.49 12.18 -20.02
C ALA A 318 4.91 13.56 -20.54
N LYS A 319 5.82 13.67 -21.52
CA LYS A 319 6.25 14.97 -22.10
C LYS A 319 5.14 15.68 -22.86
N HIS A 320 4.07 14.96 -23.20
CA HIS A 320 2.90 15.51 -23.87
C HIS A 320 1.90 16.14 -22.90
N LEU A 321 2.11 15.96 -21.59
CA LEU A 321 1.26 16.51 -20.55
C LEU A 321 1.86 17.82 -20.02
N PRO A 322 1.02 18.80 -19.62
CA PRO A 322 1.50 20.04 -19.03
C PRO A 322 2.08 19.82 -17.62
N ASP A 323 2.95 20.73 -17.19
CA ASP A 323 3.63 20.71 -15.88
C ASP A 323 2.69 20.86 -14.67
N ASP A 324 1.45 21.30 -14.89
CA ASP A 324 0.41 21.41 -13.87
C ASP A 324 -0.55 20.21 -13.81
N THR A 325 -0.17 19.07 -14.39
CA THR A 325 -0.91 17.80 -14.27
C THR A 325 -1.08 17.38 -12.80
N LEU A 326 -2.31 17.10 -12.39
CA LEU A 326 -2.67 16.74 -11.00
C LEU A 326 -2.34 15.28 -10.69
N LEU A 327 -2.65 14.40 -11.62
CA LEU A 327 -2.48 12.96 -11.49
C LEU A 327 -2.11 12.38 -12.85
N MET A 328 -1.22 11.41 -12.87
CA MET A 328 -0.83 10.70 -14.07
C MET A 328 -0.58 9.22 -13.78
N THR A 329 -0.99 8.35 -14.69
CA THR A 329 -0.53 6.96 -14.80
C THR A 329 -0.06 6.72 -16.23
N SER A 330 1.01 5.96 -16.42
CA SER A 330 1.58 5.65 -17.73
C SER A 330 2.12 4.22 -17.76
N GLY A 331 2.25 3.68 -18.96
CA GLY A 331 2.87 2.38 -19.17
C GLY A 331 3.40 2.20 -20.58
N GLY A 332 4.27 1.21 -20.77
CA GLY A 332 4.96 0.96 -22.04
C GLY A 332 4.09 0.31 -23.12
N ASN A 333 3.03 -0.40 -22.73
CA ASN A 333 2.21 -1.19 -23.66
C ASN A 333 0.75 -1.27 -23.15
N PHE A 334 -0.14 -0.46 -23.72
CA PHE A 334 -1.56 -0.46 -23.30
C PHE A 334 -2.25 -1.79 -23.62
N GLN A 335 -1.99 -2.36 -24.79
CA GLN A 335 -2.56 -3.64 -25.22
C GLN A 335 -2.27 -4.74 -24.20
N GLN A 336 -1.04 -4.84 -23.73
CA GLN A 336 -0.64 -5.80 -22.70
C GLN A 336 -1.36 -5.51 -21.37
N VAL A 337 -1.35 -4.27 -20.89
CA VAL A 337 -2.05 -3.90 -19.64
C VAL A 337 -3.54 -4.21 -19.71
N TRP A 338 -4.19 -3.89 -20.82
CA TRP A 338 -5.61 -4.16 -21.03
C TRP A 338 -5.92 -5.65 -21.09
N ARG A 339 -5.10 -6.43 -21.80
CA ARG A 339 -5.20 -7.89 -21.87
C ARG A 339 -5.03 -8.52 -20.49
N ASP A 340 -3.98 -8.13 -19.77
CA ASP A 340 -3.69 -8.63 -18.43
C ASP A 340 -4.85 -8.28 -17.49
N TYR A 341 -5.41 -7.08 -17.59
CA TYR A 341 -6.56 -6.69 -16.81
C TYR A 341 -7.83 -7.48 -17.18
N ALA A 342 -8.09 -7.70 -18.48
CA ALA A 342 -9.25 -8.45 -18.98
C ALA A 342 -9.21 -9.93 -18.59
N GLN A 343 -8.01 -10.51 -18.49
CA GLN A 343 -7.77 -11.87 -18.02
C GLN A 343 -7.83 -11.99 -16.48
N GLY A 344 -7.96 -10.86 -15.77
CA GLY A 344 -7.98 -10.83 -14.31
C GLY A 344 -6.59 -10.89 -13.67
N ASN A 345 -5.52 -10.68 -14.45
CA ASN A 345 -4.13 -10.68 -14.01
C ASN A 345 -3.75 -9.41 -13.22
N LEU A 346 -4.56 -8.34 -13.31
CA LEU A 346 -4.44 -7.12 -12.52
C LEU A 346 -5.60 -7.00 -11.52
N ALA A 347 -5.29 -6.62 -10.28
CA ALA A 347 -6.30 -6.49 -9.23
C ALA A 347 -7.29 -5.35 -9.53
N LYS A 348 -8.60 -5.61 -9.34
CA LYS A 348 -9.67 -4.60 -9.45
C LYS A 348 -9.52 -3.41 -8.48
N LEU A 349 -8.62 -3.49 -7.50
CA LEU A 349 -8.31 -2.36 -6.61
C LEU A 349 -7.61 -1.21 -7.34
N VAL A 350 -6.86 -1.50 -8.42
CA VAL A 350 -6.07 -0.49 -9.15
C VAL A 350 -6.90 0.20 -10.23
N PHE A 351 -7.78 -0.54 -10.89
CA PHE A 351 -8.77 -0.02 -11.84
C PHE A 351 -10.15 -0.55 -11.45
N PRO A 352 -11.16 0.31 -11.22
CA PRO A 352 -12.51 -0.14 -10.86
C PRO A 352 -13.38 -0.53 -12.07
N LEU A 353 -12.79 -0.71 -13.27
CA LEU A 353 -13.51 -0.89 -14.54
C LEU A 353 -13.42 -2.34 -15.06
N ASN A 354 -14.45 -3.17 -14.97
CA ASN A 354 -14.38 -4.52 -15.57
C ASN A 354 -14.19 -4.45 -17.11
N PRO A 355 -13.08 -4.94 -17.71
CA PRO A 355 -12.82 -4.80 -19.16
C PRO A 355 -13.85 -5.50 -20.04
N LYS A 356 -14.34 -6.66 -19.60
CA LYS A 356 -15.40 -7.37 -20.30
C LYS A 356 -16.69 -6.56 -20.26
N ALA A 357 -17.09 -6.07 -19.09
CA ALA A 357 -18.29 -5.26 -18.97
C ALA A 357 -18.16 -3.97 -19.79
N TRP A 358 -16.98 -3.34 -19.79
CA TRP A 358 -16.69 -2.17 -20.61
C TRP A 358 -16.86 -2.45 -22.10
N ASN A 359 -16.25 -3.53 -22.60
CA ASN A 359 -16.36 -3.92 -24.00
C ASN A 359 -17.80 -4.27 -24.39
N ASP A 360 -18.48 -5.08 -23.57
CA ASP A 360 -19.86 -5.52 -23.80
C ASP A 360 -20.83 -4.31 -23.79
N ASP A 361 -20.69 -3.39 -22.83
CA ASP A 361 -21.53 -2.20 -22.73
C ASP A 361 -21.27 -1.22 -23.87
N LEU A 362 -20.00 -1.00 -24.25
CA LEU A 362 -19.66 -0.16 -25.38
C LEU A 362 -20.25 -0.74 -26.66
N SER A 363 -20.05 -2.04 -26.92
CA SER A 363 -20.57 -2.72 -28.12
C SER A 363 -22.09 -2.65 -28.17
N LYS A 364 -22.79 -2.95 -27.07
CA LYS A 364 -24.26 -2.87 -27.02
C LYS A 364 -24.80 -1.47 -27.32
N ARG A 365 -24.10 -0.43 -26.85
CA ARG A 365 -24.55 0.97 -26.95
C ARG A 365 -24.19 1.63 -28.27
N THR A 366 -23.03 1.30 -28.83
CA THR A 366 -22.44 2.02 -29.98
C THR A 366 -22.29 1.14 -31.21
N GLY A 367 -22.28 -0.18 -31.05
CA GLY A 367 -21.86 -1.16 -32.06
C GLY A 367 -20.35 -1.41 -32.09
N ILE A 368 -19.57 -0.76 -31.22
CA ILE A 368 -18.10 -0.77 -31.26
C ILE A 368 -17.55 -1.85 -30.34
N ASP A 369 -16.71 -2.70 -30.88
CA ASP A 369 -15.91 -3.65 -30.11
C ASP A 369 -14.60 -2.98 -29.73
N PHE A 370 -14.47 -2.56 -28.46
CA PHE A 370 -13.28 -1.85 -27.97
C PHE A 370 -12.01 -2.69 -28.13
N ASN A 371 -12.08 -3.98 -27.85
CA ASN A 371 -10.92 -4.87 -27.96
C ASN A 371 -10.44 -4.95 -29.41
N ASN A 372 -11.36 -5.12 -30.35
CA ASN A 372 -10.99 -5.29 -31.75
C ASN A 372 -10.67 -3.97 -32.46
N GLN A 373 -11.39 -2.88 -32.15
CA GLN A 373 -11.27 -1.61 -32.86
C GLN A 373 -10.32 -0.62 -32.20
N PHE A 374 -10.09 -0.71 -30.88
CA PHE A 374 -9.23 0.22 -30.14
C PHE A 374 -7.94 -0.45 -29.64
N VAL A 375 -8.05 -1.55 -28.88
CA VAL A 375 -6.89 -2.16 -28.19
C VAL A 375 -5.82 -2.63 -29.18
N ASN A 376 -6.22 -3.12 -30.36
CA ASN A 376 -5.30 -3.69 -31.36
C ASN A 376 -4.22 -2.75 -31.90
N TRP A 377 -4.47 -1.43 -31.95
CA TRP A 377 -3.47 -0.47 -32.42
C TRP A 377 -2.75 0.27 -31.29
N MET A 378 -3.13 0.03 -30.03
CA MET A 378 -2.53 0.61 -28.82
C MET A 378 -1.49 -0.33 -28.19
N ASP A 379 -0.56 -0.86 -28.97
CA ASP A 379 0.50 -1.76 -28.46
C ASP A 379 1.75 -1.04 -27.96
N GLY A 380 1.73 0.30 -27.96
CA GLY A 380 2.81 1.14 -27.45
C GLY A 380 2.46 1.88 -26.16
N GLU A 381 3.27 2.91 -25.92
CA GLU A 381 3.21 3.73 -24.71
C GLU A 381 1.88 4.47 -24.57
N PHE A 382 1.37 4.56 -23.34
CA PHE A 382 0.12 5.24 -23.05
C PHE A 382 0.20 6.03 -21.74
N SER A 383 -0.71 6.98 -21.59
CA SER A 383 -0.91 7.69 -20.34
C SER A 383 -2.37 8.05 -20.11
N SER A 384 -2.78 8.06 -18.85
CA SER A 384 -4.01 8.72 -18.42
C SER A 384 -3.67 9.76 -17.37
N ALA A 385 -4.25 10.95 -17.49
CA ALA A 385 -3.96 12.04 -16.58
C ALA A 385 -5.17 12.94 -16.31
N ILE A 386 -5.13 13.61 -15.17
CA ILE A 386 -6.08 14.66 -14.78
C ILE A 386 -5.35 16.00 -14.88
N ILE A 387 -5.87 16.90 -15.72
CA ILE A 387 -5.25 18.19 -16.04
C ILE A 387 -6.26 19.30 -15.72
N PRO A 388 -5.83 20.43 -15.15
CA PRO A 388 -6.73 21.56 -14.92
C PRO A 388 -7.12 22.20 -16.26
N ALA A 389 -8.35 22.72 -16.36
CA ALA A 389 -8.86 23.31 -17.59
C ALA A 389 -8.02 24.52 -18.02
N GLN A 390 -7.63 25.35 -17.05
CA GLN A 390 -6.73 26.48 -17.21
C GLN A 390 -5.66 26.45 -16.12
N THR A 391 -4.53 27.12 -16.35
CA THR A 391 -3.53 27.33 -15.30
C THR A 391 -4.20 28.04 -14.12
N ASP A 392 -4.01 27.52 -12.91
CA ASP A 392 -4.61 27.99 -11.65
C ASP A 392 -6.13 27.76 -11.48
N ASP A 393 -6.83 27.14 -12.44
CA ASP A 393 -8.21 26.70 -12.25
C ASP A 393 -8.26 25.48 -11.32
N LYS A 394 -8.97 25.63 -10.20
CA LYS A 394 -9.17 24.56 -9.21
C LYS A 394 -10.47 23.80 -9.42
N LYS A 395 -11.37 24.30 -10.27
CA LYS A 395 -12.74 23.79 -10.44
C LYS A 395 -12.92 22.99 -11.73
N GLY A 396 -12.37 23.48 -12.84
CA GLY A 396 -12.42 22.78 -14.13
C GLY A 396 -11.25 21.81 -14.28
N VAL A 397 -11.55 20.53 -14.49
CA VAL A 397 -10.55 19.53 -14.87
C VAL A 397 -11.02 18.74 -16.07
N GLY A 398 -10.06 18.33 -16.89
CA GLY A 398 -10.25 17.35 -17.95
C GLY A 398 -9.44 16.10 -17.65
N ILE A 399 -9.99 14.95 -18.02
CA ILE A 399 -9.25 13.69 -18.09
C ILE A 399 -8.69 13.59 -19.49
N VAL A 400 -7.41 13.25 -19.62
CA VAL A 400 -6.78 12.94 -20.91
C VAL A 400 -6.35 11.47 -20.92
N PHE A 401 -6.55 10.83 -22.06
CA PHE A 401 -5.94 9.56 -22.42
C PHE A 401 -5.05 9.79 -23.63
N LEU A 402 -3.79 9.37 -23.54
CA LEU A 402 -2.81 9.37 -24.61
C LEU A 402 -2.47 7.93 -24.94
N ALA A 403 -2.42 7.59 -26.22
CA ALA A 403 -2.00 6.27 -26.68
C ALA A 403 -1.17 6.39 -27.95
N LYS A 404 0.03 5.81 -27.92
CA LYS A 404 0.86 5.68 -29.12
C LYS A 404 0.26 4.62 -30.03
N ALA A 405 -0.12 5.02 -31.23
CA ALA A 405 -0.69 4.14 -32.22
C ALA A 405 0.41 3.53 -33.09
N LYS A 406 0.35 2.22 -33.28
CA LYS A 406 1.16 1.53 -34.30
C LYS A 406 0.58 1.65 -35.70
N ASP A 407 -0.73 1.77 -35.80
CA ASP A 407 -1.44 1.98 -37.05
C ASP A 407 -2.42 3.13 -36.93
N ARG A 408 -1.98 4.28 -37.41
CA ARG A 408 -2.78 5.51 -37.46
C ARG A 408 -3.99 5.42 -38.37
N THR A 409 -3.92 4.63 -39.44
CA THR A 409 -5.06 4.46 -40.37
C THR A 409 -6.19 3.71 -39.68
N THR A 410 -5.86 2.60 -39.01
CA THR A 410 -6.83 1.81 -38.23
C THR A 410 -7.37 2.63 -37.05
N ALA A 411 -6.53 3.39 -36.34
CA ALA A 411 -6.98 4.29 -35.28
C ALA A 411 -7.95 5.38 -35.79
N ASN A 412 -7.67 5.99 -36.96
CA ASN A 412 -8.57 6.96 -37.57
C ASN A 412 -9.92 6.35 -37.94
N GLN A 413 -9.95 5.10 -38.41
CA GLN A 413 -11.20 4.41 -38.69
C GLN A 413 -12.00 4.17 -37.40
N ALA A 414 -11.34 3.71 -36.34
CA ALA A 414 -11.97 3.49 -35.03
C ALA A 414 -12.58 4.78 -34.45
N PHE A 415 -11.88 5.92 -34.56
CA PHE A 415 -12.40 7.22 -34.14
C PHE A 415 -13.59 7.68 -34.99
N ARG A 416 -13.58 7.46 -36.32
CA ARG A 416 -14.72 7.80 -37.19
C ARG A 416 -15.96 6.96 -36.86
N ASP A 417 -15.77 5.67 -36.61
CA ASP A 417 -16.87 4.78 -36.22
C ASP A 417 -17.47 5.23 -34.88
N LEU A 418 -16.61 5.64 -33.94
CA LEU A 418 -17.02 6.22 -32.66
C LEU A 418 -17.74 7.55 -32.84
N ASP A 419 -17.23 8.46 -33.66
CA ASP A 419 -17.88 9.74 -33.98
C ASP A 419 -19.28 9.54 -34.56
N ASN A 420 -19.43 8.59 -35.48
CA ASN A 420 -20.72 8.26 -36.09
C ASN A 420 -21.67 7.67 -35.04
N ALA A 421 -21.21 6.74 -34.19
CA ALA A 421 -22.04 6.19 -33.13
C ALA A 421 -22.51 7.27 -32.14
N MET A 422 -21.64 8.21 -31.76
CA MET A 422 -22.01 9.31 -30.87
C MET A 422 -23.03 10.27 -31.50
N ARG A 423 -22.87 10.58 -32.79
CA ARG A 423 -23.81 11.42 -33.54
C ARG A 423 -25.17 10.74 -33.69
N ASP A 424 -25.17 9.50 -34.18
CA ASP A 424 -26.36 8.84 -34.69
C ASP A 424 -27.21 8.17 -33.59
N ARG A 425 -26.59 7.83 -32.44
CA ARG A 425 -27.28 7.12 -31.35
C ARG A 425 -27.49 7.93 -30.08
N PHE A 426 -26.76 9.03 -29.91
CA PHE A 426 -26.79 9.85 -28.68
C PHE A 426 -27.09 11.33 -28.93
N ASP A 427 -27.33 11.73 -30.19
CA ASP A 427 -27.57 13.11 -30.60
C ASP A 427 -26.43 14.08 -30.20
N PHE A 428 -25.20 13.58 -30.15
CA PHE A 428 -24.04 14.43 -29.87
C PHE A 428 -23.72 15.28 -31.09
N LEU A 429 -23.46 16.57 -30.86
CA LEU A 429 -22.92 17.47 -31.87
C LEU A 429 -21.43 17.18 -32.02
N VAL A 430 -21.10 16.44 -33.09
CA VAL A 430 -19.71 16.14 -33.49
C VAL A 430 -19.25 17.19 -34.49
N SER A 431 -18.21 17.95 -34.14
CA SER A 431 -17.69 19.05 -34.97
C SER A 431 -16.17 19.14 -34.94
N GLU A 432 -15.56 19.44 -36.08
CA GLU A 432 -14.13 19.69 -36.16
C GLU A 432 -13.80 21.15 -35.83
N SER A 433 -12.66 21.34 -35.17
CA SER A 433 -12.04 22.65 -34.96
C SER A 433 -10.54 22.57 -35.23
N LYS A 434 -9.89 23.72 -35.43
CA LYS A 434 -8.43 23.80 -35.51
C LYS A 434 -7.86 24.33 -34.21
N VAL A 435 -6.85 23.65 -33.68
CA VAL A 435 -6.01 24.11 -32.58
C VAL A 435 -4.58 24.17 -33.10
N GLY A 436 -4.12 25.40 -33.39
CA GLY A 436 -2.90 25.59 -34.17
C GLY A 436 -3.05 25.03 -35.59
N ASN A 437 -2.13 24.14 -35.99
CA ASN A 437 -2.16 23.46 -37.28
C ASN A 437 -2.80 22.05 -37.23
N LYS A 438 -3.34 21.64 -36.08
CA LYS A 438 -3.95 20.32 -35.88
C LYS A 438 -5.47 20.40 -35.89
N THR A 439 -6.09 19.41 -36.51
CA THR A 439 -7.54 19.21 -36.44
C THR A 439 -7.89 18.48 -35.15
N VAL A 440 -8.94 18.95 -34.48
CA VAL A 440 -9.50 18.36 -33.26
C VAL A 440 -10.97 18.11 -33.50
N THR A 441 -11.44 16.88 -33.24
CA THR A 441 -12.86 16.56 -33.24
C THR A 441 -13.41 16.79 -31.85
N ASN A 442 -14.51 17.54 -31.75
CA ASN A 442 -15.13 17.94 -30.50
C ASN A 442 -16.54 17.37 -30.42
N TRP A 443 -16.90 16.87 -29.25
CA TRP A 443 -18.24 16.38 -28.96
C TRP A 443 -18.92 17.31 -27.97
N LYS A 444 -20.13 17.74 -28.31
CA LYS A 444 -20.98 18.55 -27.44
C LYS A 444 -22.35 17.90 -27.28
N VAL A 445 -22.92 17.95 -26.09
CA VAL A 445 -24.33 17.58 -25.85
C VAL A 445 -25.21 18.82 -25.94
N PRO A 446 -26.45 18.73 -26.46
CA PRO A 446 -27.38 19.86 -26.49
C PRO A 446 -27.56 20.51 -25.10
N PRO A 447 -27.61 21.85 -25.01
CA PRO A 447 -27.63 22.83 -26.11
C PRO A 447 -26.24 23.26 -26.62
N GLY A 448 -25.15 22.56 -26.29
CA GLY A 448 -23.79 22.88 -26.76
C GLY A 448 -22.68 22.68 -25.73
N LEU A 449 -22.95 21.96 -24.63
CA LEU A 449 -21.99 21.70 -23.56
C LEU A 449 -20.88 20.76 -24.08
N PRO A 450 -19.59 21.16 -24.09
CA PRO A 450 -18.51 20.28 -24.48
C PRO A 450 -18.34 19.14 -23.47
N ILE A 451 -18.19 17.92 -23.97
CA ILE A 451 -18.04 16.71 -23.14
C ILE A 451 -16.73 15.99 -23.44
N ALA A 452 -16.32 15.96 -24.71
CA ALA A 452 -15.14 15.23 -25.13
C ALA A 452 -14.46 15.87 -26.34
N SER A 453 -13.21 15.53 -26.56
CA SER A 453 -12.49 15.86 -27.79
C SER A 453 -11.42 14.81 -28.07
N HIS A 454 -11.10 14.59 -29.35
CA HIS A 454 -10.03 13.68 -29.73
C HIS A 454 -9.27 14.20 -30.95
N GLY A 455 -8.08 13.65 -31.15
CA GLY A 455 -7.20 14.03 -32.25
C GLY A 455 -5.79 13.46 -32.08
N TRP A 456 -4.83 14.12 -32.71
CA TRP A 456 -3.45 13.65 -32.79
C TRP A 456 -2.44 14.68 -32.30
N LEU A 457 -1.51 14.21 -31.49
CA LEU A 457 -0.25 14.89 -31.20
C LEU A 457 0.78 14.52 -32.29
N ASP A 458 2.06 14.79 -32.04
CA ASP A 458 3.16 14.32 -32.89
C ASP A 458 3.53 12.87 -32.57
N ASN A 459 4.28 12.21 -33.47
CA ASN A 459 4.75 10.82 -33.32
C ASN A 459 3.64 9.78 -33.12
N ASP A 460 2.52 9.96 -33.83
CA ASP A 460 1.37 9.06 -33.83
C ASP A 460 0.82 8.77 -32.43
N VAL A 461 0.84 9.79 -31.56
CA VAL A 461 0.14 9.74 -30.28
C VAL A 461 -1.27 10.29 -30.46
N ALA A 462 -2.26 9.43 -30.32
CA ALA A 462 -3.67 9.82 -30.25
C ALA A 462 -3.97 10.40 -28.86
N PHE A 463 -4.83 11.41 -28.79
CA PHE A 463 -5.41 11.88 -27.53
C PHE A 463 -6.92 11.76 -27.55
N PHE A 464 -7.49 11.46 -26.38
CA PHE A 464 -8.91 11.53 -26.10
C PHE A 464 -9.10 12.24 -24.76
N THR A 465 -9.90 13.31 -24.74
CA THR A 465 -10.15 14.12 -23.54
C THR A 465 -11.61 14.05 -23.14
N LEU A 466 -11.90 14.03 -21.84
CA LEU A 466 -13.24 14.05 -21.25
C LEU A 466 -13.36 15.17 -20.21
N GLY A 467 -14.53 15.80 -20.15
CA GLY A 467 -14.83 16.86 -19.19
C GLY A 467 -14.54 18.25 -19.74
N ALA A 468 -13.80 19.06 -18.97
CA ALA A 468 -13.47 20.41 -19.40
C ALA A 468 -12.69 20.40 -20.74
N PRO A 469 -12.90 21.40 -21.62
CA PRO A 469 -12.23 21.45 -22.93
C PRO A 469 -10.74 21.75 -22.76
N ILE A 470 -9.90 20.71 -22.85
CA ILE A 470 -8.45 20.77 -22.60
C ILE A 470 -7.58 20.49 -23.83
N ALA A 471 -8.14 20.42 -25.04
CA ALA A 471 -7.35 20.16 -26.25
C ALA A 471 -6.26 21.22 -26.48
N ASN A 472 -6.53 22.49 -26.15
CA ASN A 472 -5.57 23.61 -26.19
C ASN A 472 -4.46 23.52 -25.13
N ARG A 473 -4.60 22.62 -24.14
CA ARG A 473 -3.55 22.32 -23.15
C ARG A 473 -2.54 21.31 -23.69
N LEU A 474 -2.90 20.55 -24.72
CA LEU A 474 -2.09 19.51 -25.36
C LEU A 474 -1.52 19.97 -26.70
N LEU A 475 -2.24 20.89 -27.37
CA LEU A 475 -1.94 21.38 -28.70
C LEU A 475 -1.85 22.92 -28.74
N PRO A 476 -0.74 23.50 -29.25
CA PRO A 476 0.53 22.83 -29.55
C PRO A 476 1.16 22.22 -28.29
N ALA A 477 2.25 21.46 -28.47
CA ALA A 477 2.93 20.80 -27.35
C ALA A 477 3.20 21.80 -26.19
N PRO A 478 2.98 21.39 -24.91
CA PRO A 478 3.15 22.29 -23.78
C PRO A 478 4.57 22.88 -23.72
N LYS A 479 4.67 24.21 -23.58
CA LYS A 479 5.97 24.89 -23.40
C LYS A 479 6.71 24.43 -22.15
N LYS A 480 5.95 24.14 -21.09
CA LYS A 480 6.42 23.47 -19.87
C LYS A 480 5.66 22.16 -19.77
N ASN A 481 6.37 21.05 -19.89
CA ASN A 481 5.77 19.73 -19.81
C ASN A 481 6.06 19.04 -18.48
N LEU A 482 5.31 17.98 -18.20
CA LEU A 482 5.37 17.26 -16.94
C LEU A 482 6.76 16.69 -16.64
N THR A 483 7.48 16.17 -17.65
CA THR A 483 8.84 15.62 -17.45
C THR A 483 9.88 16.67 -17.06
N GLN A 484 9.58 17.96 -17.27
CA GLN A 484 10.41 19.10 -16.86
C GLN A 484 10.00 19.65 -15.48
N ALA A 485 8.86 19.22 -14.93
CA ALA A 485 8.40 19.68 -13.63
C ALA A 485 9.27 19.08 -12.52
N ALA A 486 9.85 19.93 -11.68
CA ALA A 486 10.69 19.49 -10.56
C ALA A 486 9.94 18.56 -9.59
N SER A 487 8.63 18.76 -9.43
CA SER A 487 7.76 17.89 -8.63
C SER A 487 7.66 16.48 -9.21
N PHE A 488 7.52 16.36 -10.54
CA PHE A 488 7.47 15.07 -11.23
C PHE A 488 8.82 14.37 -11.21
N GLN A 489 9.91 15.08 -11.57
CA GLN A 489 11.26 14.53 -11.54
C GLN A 489 11.64 14.02 -10.15
N GLY A 490 11.41 14.83 -9.12
CA GLY A 490 11.68 14.44 -7.73
C GLY A 490 10.89 13.20 -7.30
N ALA A 491 9.64 13.06 -7.75
CA ALA A 491 8.78 11.94 -7.40
C ALA A 491 9.06 10.64 -8.20
N THR A 492 9.61 10.74 -9.41
CA THR A 492 9.74 9.59 -10.34
C THR A 492 11.18 9.17 -10.63
N THR A 493 12.18 9.88 -10.09
CA THR A 493 13.59 9.48 -10.16
C THR A 493 13.79 8.10 -9.54
N SER A 494 14.35 7.16 -10.31
CA SER A 494 14.52 5.76 -9.92
C SER A 494 15.73 5.15 -10.63
N ASP A 495 16.28 4.07 -10.06
CA ASP A 495 17.31 3.24 -10.70
C ASP A 495 16.73 2.16 -11.63
N LEU A 496 15.40 2.08 -11.73
CA LEU A 496 14.69 1.23 -12.66
C LEU A 496 14.75 1.84 -14.07
N ASP A 497 15.76 1.45 -14.85
CA ASP A 497 15.93 1.82 -16.24
C ASP A 497 16.46 0.61 -17.06
N PRO A 498 15.71 0.08 -18.04
CA PRO A 498 14.41 0.54 -18.51
C PRO A 498 13.27 0.27 -17.50
N ASN A 499 12.23 1.12 -17.53
CA ASN A 499 11.01 0.95 -16.71
C ASN A 499 9.74 0.67 -17.55
N ASN A 500 8.68 0.28 -16.87
CA ASN A 500 7.38 -0.05 -17.44
C ASN A 500 6.31 1.02 -17.20
N GLY A 501 6.70 2.21 -16.73
CA GLY A 501 5.81 3.36 -16.56
C GLY A 501 5.89 4.00 -15.18
N HIS A 502 5.09 5.06 -15.02
CA HIS A 502 5.05 5.86 -13.81
C HIS A 502 3.62 6.07 -13.31
N PHE A 503 3.48 6.22 -12.00
CA PHE A 503 2.33 6.86 -11.38
C PHE A 503 2.83 8.16 -10.72
N TYR A 504 2.04 9.22 -10.81
CA TYR A 504 2.35 10.51 -10.20
C TYR A 504 1.08 11.18 -9.69
N ILE A 505 1.18 11.84 -8.54
CA ILE A 505 0.13 12.72 -8.00
C ILE A 505 0.76 13.95 -7.37
N ASP A 506 0.22 15.11 -7.71
CA ASP A 506 0.42 16.39 -7.03
C ASP A 506 -0.66 16.54 -5.95
N MET A 507 -0.27 16.29 -4.70
CA MET A 507 -1.22 16.19 -3.60
C MET A 507 -1.90 17.54 -3.27
N PRO A 508 -1.19 18.67 -3.17
CA PRO A 508 -1.83 19.97 -2.96
C PRO A 508 -2.87 20.31 -4.02
N ARG A 509 -2.56 20.08 -5.31
CA ARG A 509 -3.53 20.36 -6.38
C ARG A 509 -4.71 19.38 -6.36
N MET A 510 -4.46 18.09 -6.10
CA MET A 510 -5.52 17.08 -5.98
C MET A 510 -6.47 17.39 -4.81
N LEU A 511 -5.94 17.75 -3.65
CA LEU A 511 -6.77 18.15 -2.50
C LEU A 511 -7.58 19.41 -2.81
N GLY A 512 -6.98 20.39 -3.51
CA GLY A 512 -7.69 21.57 -3.98
C GLY A 512 -8.88 21.24 -4.89
N LEU A 513 -8.71 20.26 -5.78
CA LEU A 513 -9.81 19.75 -6.63
C LEU A 513 -10.90 19.08 -5.79
N LEU A 514 -10.53 18.17 -4.89
CA LEU A 514 -11.49 17.44 -4.03
C LEU A 514 -12.27 18.38 -3.09
N ASP A 515 -11.64 19.46 -2.62
CA ASP A 515 -12.27 20.45 -1.75
C ASP A 515 -13.26 21.35 -2.51
N THR A 516 -12.97 21.67 -3.78
CA THR A 516 -13.71 22.68 -4.55
C THR A 516 -14.72 22.10 -5.55
N ASN A 517 -14.57 20.85 -5.97
CA ASN A 517 -15.48 20.21 -6.92
C ASN A 517 -16.59 19.44 -6.19
N PRO A 518 -17.86 19.88 -6.29
CA PRO A 518 -18.98 19.27 -5.56
C PRO A 518 -19.35 17.87 -6.04
N LEU A 519 -18.87 17.43 -7.21
CA LEU A 519 -19.17 16.11 -7.78
C LEU A 519 -18.21 15.02 -7.27
N LEU A 520 -17.12 15.39 -6.61
CA LEU A 520 -16.12 14.46 -6.11
C LEU A 520 -16.35 14.14 -4.62
N PRO A 521 -16.02 12.92 -4.17
CA PRO A 521 -16.17 12.54 -2.78
C PRO A 521 -15.25 13.37 -1.89
N LYS A 522 -15.79 13.92 -0.80
CA LYS A 522 -14.99 14.60 0.22
C LYS A 522 -14.27 13.59 1.09
N LEU A 523 -13.00 13.86 1.38
CA LEU A 523 -12.22 13.09 2.32
C LEU A 523 -12.67 13.37 3.76
N THR A 524 -12.53 12.38 4.65
CA THR A 524 -12.76 12.58 6.09
C THR A 524 -11.72 13.54 6.67
N PRO A 525 -12.02 14.26 7.77
CA PRO A 525 -11.08 15.21 8.37
C PRO A 525 -9.71 14.60 8.69
N ASP A 526 -9.68 13.36 9.20
CA ASP A 526 -8.44 12.67 9.53
C ASP A 526 -7.61 12.32 8.28
N THR A 527 -8.26 11.83 7.22
CA THR A 527 -7.59 11.56 5.94
C THR A 527 -7.08 12.85 5.32
N THR A 528 -7.88 13.92 5.31
CA THR A 528 -7.47 15.24 4.81
C THR A 528 -6.26 15.77 5.58
N LYS A 529 -6.24 15.61 6.90
CA LYS A 529 -5.12 16.04 7.75
C LYS A 529 -3.83 15.31 7.39
N PHE A 530 -3.89 14.00 7.19
CA PHE A 530 -2.74 13.20 6.77
C PHE A 530 -2.25 13.60 5.37
N MET A 531 -3.17 13.67 4.39
CA MET A 531 -2.83 13.98 3.00
C MET A 531 -2.24 15.39 2.82
N LYS A 532 -2.63 16.36 3.67
CA LYS A 532 -2.05 17.72 3.66
C LYS A 532 -0.54 17.75 3.97
N GLY A 533 0.00 16.71 4.59
CA GLY A 533 1.44 16.56 4.85
C GLY A 533 2.24 16.04 3.67
N ILE A 534 1.59 15.54 2.61
CA ILE A 534 2.22 15.01 1.40
C ILE A 534 2.26 16.09 0.32
N GLU A 535 3.37 16.20 -0.39
CA GLU A 535 3.52 17.07 -1.57
C GLU A 535 3.28 16.29 -2.86
N THR A 536 3.96 15.17 -3.03
CA THR A 536 3.83 14.33 -4.21
C THR A 536 3.94 12.86 -3.83
N ILE A 537 3.27 12.00 -4.60
CA ILE A 537 3.56 10.57 -4.60
C ILE A 537 3.96 10.21 -6.03
N GLY A 538 5.11 9.56 -6.18
CA GLY A 538 5.54 8.99 -7.44
C GLY A 538 5.81 7.50 -7.28
N VAL A 539 5.54 6.74 -8.32
CA VAL A 539 5.92 5.33 -8.44
C VAL A 539 6.57 5.13 -9.79
N THR A 540 7.71 4.48 -9.82
CA THR A 540 8.31 3.91 -11.04
C THR A 540 8.25 2.41 -10.91
N THR A 541 7.75 1.73 -11.95
CA THR A 541 7.57 0.27 -11.94
C THR A 541 8.41 -0.35 -13.05
N ALA A 542 8.96 -1.53 -12.81
CA ALA A 542 9.63 -2.32 -13.85
C ALA A 542 9.36 -3.81 -13.64
N ILE A 543 9.12 -4.53 -14.72
CA ILE A 543 9.15 -5.99 -14.68
C ILE A 543 10.62 -6.37 -14.56
N ASN A 544 10.98 -6.99 -13.43
CA ASN A 544 12.38 -7.27 -13.09
C ASN A 544 12.87 -8.56 -13.76
N ASN A 545 12.01 -9.58 -13.77
CA ASN A 545 12.22 -10.86 -14.46
C ASN A 545 10.87 -11.57 -14.63
N GLU A 546 10.90 -12.80 -15.15
CA GLU A 546 9.70 -13.60 -15.44
C GLU A 546 8.84 -13.92 -14.20
N TRP A 547 9.34 -13.68 -13.00
CA TRP A 547 8.64 -13.99 -11.76
C TRP A 547 8.49 -12.82 -10.80
N SER A 548 9.02 -11.62 -11.11
CA SER A 548 8.94 -10.47 -10.22
C SER A 548 8.77 -9.12 -10.90
N THR A 549 8.10 -8.21 -10.20
CA THR A 549 7.95 -6.80 -10.55
C THR A 549 8.51 -5.95 -9.42
N ARG A 550 9.35 -4.97 -9.74
CA ARG A 550 9.89 -3.98 -8.81
C ARG A 550 9.15 -2.65 -8.91
N TYR A 551 9.08 -1.97 -7.77
CA TYR A 551 8.47 -0.66 -7.63
C TYR A 551 9.37 0.23 -6.78
N ASP A 552 9.70 1.39 -7.30
CA ASP A 552 10.33 2.47 -6.55
C ASP A 552 9.26 3.52 -6.27
N ILE A 553 8.96 3.76 -5.00
CA ILE A 553 7.92 4.68 -4.57
C ILE A 553 8.58 5.83 -3.82
N HIS A 554 8.27 7.07 -4.19
CA HIS A 554 8.69 8.26 -3.44
C HIS A 554 7.46 9.02 -2.97
N VAL A 555 7.31 9.14 -1.65
CA VAL A 555 6.36 10.04 -0.99
C VAL A 555 7.11 11.27 -0.50
N LYS A 556 6.99 12.37 -1.23
CA LYS A 556 7.57 13.66 -0.83
C LYS A 556 6.71 14.28 0.27
N LEU A 557 7.33 14.66 1.36
CA LEU A 557 6.65 15.20 2.54
C LEU A 557 6.98 16.68 2.71
N LYS A 558 6.02 17.45 3.23
CA LYS A 558 6.29 18.83 3.62
C LYS A 558 7.32 18.85 4.75
N LYS A 559 8.33 19.71 4.59
CA LYS A 559 9.26 20.07 5.65
C LYS A 559 8.65 21.12 6.56
N GLU A 560 9.10 21.14 7.80
CA GLU A 560 8.81 22.23 8.72
C GLU A 560 9.32 23.56 8.16
N SER A 561 8.48 24.58 8.25
CA SER A 561 8.83 25.98 8.04
C SER A 561 8.99 26.67 9.38
#